data_AF-A0A6C0GC32-F1
#
_entry.id   AF-A0A6C0GC32-F1
#
_cell.length_a   1.000
_cell.length_b   1.000
_cell.length_c   1.000
_cell.angle_alpha   90.00
_cell.angle_beta   90.00
_cell.angle_gamma   90.00
#
_symmetry.space_group_name_H-M   'P 1'
#
loop_
_entity.id
_entity.type
_entity.pdbx_description
1 polymer ?
#
loop_
_entity_poly.entity_id
_entity_poly.type
_entity_poly.pdbx_seq_one_letter_code
_entity_poly.pdbx_strand_id
1 'polypeptide(L)'
;MDVEYREVVYLFYYEGKSINYICNKLLISKPLVKVRLHRARKELKAILELDSEFKGYQQYFINKTSMKKVRIIDMILGGENNQSCSILLYEEDSSKVLSMVITKEEAENMLIAMKGIDFPRPLTFNLITEIIRTNHLIPEGAFITEVLNGILISTLRLKNELGIKNYDSRPSDAITIALMFNCPIYVSQNVQDKVGFPVPEKYKNIKPQEKGIDHLTQLIENSLSDMETKLASLKAKKSVNDMQEQIDRLMNYVFGAA
;
A
#
# COMPACT_ATOMS: atom_id res chain seq x y z
N MET A 1 -13.43 -15.68 -36.09
CA MET A 1 -13.19 -16.43 -34.84
C MET A 1 -14.04 -17.68 -34.86
N ASP A 2 -13.45 -18.80 -34.48
CA ASP A 2 -14.15 -20.09 -34.34
C ASP A 2 -15.31 -19.98 -33.32
N VAL A 3 -16.40 -20.69 -33.55
CA VAL A 3 -17.62 -20.65 -32.73
C VAL A 3 -17.30 -21.02 -31.28
N GLU A 4 -16.43 -22.02 -31.10
CA GLU A 4 -16.01 -22.53 -29.79
C GLU A 4 -15.20 -21.52 -28.96
N TYR A 5 -14.49 -20.61 -29.62
CA TYR A 5 -13.73 -19.53 -28.96
C TYR A 5 -14.66 -18.38 -28.57
N ARG A 6 -15.62 -18.07 -29.45
CA ARG A 6 -16.58 -16.98 -29.25
C ARG A 6 -17.45 -17.20 -28.03
N GLU A 7 -17.90 -18.44 -27.83
CA GLU A 7 -18.77 -18.81 -26.71
C GLU A 7 -18.04 -18.71 -25.35
N VAL A 8 -16.79 -19.18 -25.28
CA VAL A 8 -15.96 -19.06 -24.07
C VAL A 8 -15.65 -17.59 -23.75
N VAL A 9 -15.35 -16.77 -24.76
CA VAL A 9 -15.13 -15.33 -24.59
C VAL A 9 -16.39 -14.63 -24.10
N TYR A 10 -17.55 -14.90 -24.71
CA TYR A 10 -18.81 -14.28 -24.33
C TYR A 10 -19.18 -14.60 -22.89
N LEU A 11 -19.15 -15.88 -22.50
CA LEU A 11 -19.46 -16.29 -21.13
C LEU A 11 -18.49 -15.68 -20.10
N PHE A 12 -17.21 -15.56 -20.43
CA PHE A 12 -16.22 -15.04 -19.49
C PHE A 12 -16.23 -13.51 -19.38
N TYR A 13 -16.23 -12.81 -20.52
CA TYR A 13 -16.07 -11.36 -20.56
C TYR A 13 -17.38 -10.59 -20.54
N TYR A 14 -18.42 -11.10 -21.20
CA TYR A 14 -19.70 -10.42 -21.31
C TYR A 14 -20.65 -10.81 -20.18
N GLU A 15 -20.75 -12.12 -19.89
CA GLU A 15 -21.60 -12.60 -18.79
C GLU A 15 -20.89 -12.71 -17.42
N GLY A 16 -19.58 -12.47 -17.38
CA GLY A 16 -18.79 -12.48 -16.14
C GLY A 16 -18.74 -13.84 -15.42
N LYS A 17 -18.96 -14.95 -16.13
CA LYS A 17 -19.01 -16.29 -15.54
C LYS A 17 -17.63 -16.77 -15.13
N SER A 18 -17.56 -17.49 -14.01
CA SER A 18 -16.31 -18.09 -13.54
C SER A 18 -15.82 -19.20 -14.49
N ILE A 19 -14.51 -19.45 -14.52
CA ILE A 19 -13.93 -20.52 -15.34
C ILE A 19 -14.56 -21.88 -15.01
N ASN A 20 -14.85 -22.16 -13.74
CA ASN A 20 -15.49 -23.40 -13.33
C ASN A 20 -16.93 -23.51 -13.87
N TYR A 21 -17.69 -22.42 -13.88
CA TYR A 21 -19.02 -22.38 -14.50
C TYR A 21 -18.95 -22.71 -15.99
N ILE A 22 -17.99 -22.12 -16.70
CA ILE A 22 -17.81 -22.33 -18.14
C ILE A 22 -17.42 -23.79 -18.43
N CYS A 23 -16.54 -24.38 -17.61
CA CYS A 23 -16.18 -25.80 -17.72
C CYS A 23 -17.42 -26.70 -17.64
N ASN A 24 -18.28 -26.45 -16.65
CA ASN A 24 -19.51 -27.23 -16.44
C ASN A 24 -20.55 -26.99 -17.54
N LYS A 25 -20.71 -25.74 -17.98
CA LYS A 25 -21.71 -25.35 -18.99
C LYS A 25 -21.38 -25.93 -20.37
N LEU A 26 -20.11 -25.91 -20.74
CA LEU A 26 -19.64 -26.34 -22.06
C LEU A 26 -19.07 -27.78 -22.05
N LEU A 27 -19.08 -28.46 -20.91
CA LEU A 27 -18.55 -29.82 -20.73
C LEU A 27 -17.09 -29.97 -21.20
N ILE A 28 -16.25 -28.98 -20.87
CA ILE A 28 -14.83 -28.93 -21.26
C ILE A 28 -13.91 -28.71 -20.06
N SER A 29 -12.65 -29.13 -20.21
CA SER A 29 -11.66 -29.04 -19.15
C SER A 29 -11.18 -27.59 -18.91
N LYS A 30 -10.80 -27.29 -17.66
CA LYS A 30 -10.24 -25.99 -17.26
C LYS A 30 -9.01 -25.56 -18.08
N PRO A 31 -8.05 -26.44 -18.39
CA PRO A 31 -6.96 -26.11 -19.31
C PRO A 31 -7.47 -25.69 -20.69
N LEU A 32 -8.46 -26.41 -21.24
CA LEU A 32 -9.02 -26.10 -22.55
C LEU A 32 -9.73 -24.74 -22.57
N VAL A 33 -10.50 -24.39 -21.52
CA VAL A 33 -11.10 -23.05 -21.37
C VAL A 33 -10.01 -21.96 -21.39
N LYS A 34 -8.91 -22.15 -20.64
CA LYS A 34 -7.80 -21.19 -20.61
C LYS A 34 -7.12 -21.05 -21.98
N VAL A 35 -6.88 -22.15 -22.68
CA VAL A 35 -6.31 -22.15 -24.04
C VAL A 35 -7.22 -21.42 -25.01
N ARG A 36 -8.53 -21.70 -24.98
CA ARG A 36 -9.54 -21.02 -25.81
C ARG A 36 -9.59 -19.52 -25.53
N LEU A 37 -9.61 -19.09 -24.27
CA LEU A 37 -9.52 -17.67 -23.90
C LEU A 37 -8.22 -17.01 -24.41
N HIS A 38 -7.09 -17.71 -24.29
CA HIS A 38 -5.81 -17.18 -24.77
C HIS A 38 -5.78 -17.00 -26.29
N ARG A 39 -6.22 -18.01 -27.06
CA ARG A 39 -6.30 -17.92 -28.53
C ARG A 39 -7.29 -16.85 -28.97
N ALA A 40 -8.46 -16.81 -28.35
CA ALA A 40 -9.49 -15.83 -28.67
C ALA A 40 -9.01 -14.40 -28.39
N ARG A 41 -8.27 -14.16 -27.29
CA ARG A 41 -7.60 -12.87 -27.03
C ARG A 41 -6.63 -12.50 -28.13
N LYS A 42 -5.83 -13.46 -28.62
CA LYS A 42 -4.87 -13.23 -29.70
C LYS A 42 -5.57 -12.83 -31.01
N GLU A 43 -6.65 -13.52 -31.36
CA GLU A 43 -7.47 -13.20 -32.54
C GLU A 43 -8.18 -11.86 -32.40
N LEU A 44 -8.82 -11.60 -31.26
CA LEU A 44 -9.47 -10.31 -30.98
C LEU A 44 -8.46 -9.19 -31.04
N LYS A 45 -7.27 -9.36 -30.44
CA LYS A 45 -6.22 -8.36 -30.49
C LYS A 45 -5.83 -8.03 -31.93
N ALA A 46 -5.65 -9.03 -32.80
CA ALA A 46 -5.32 -8.81 -34.20
C ALA A 46 -6.43 -8.10 -34.99
N ILE A 47 -7.70 -8.45 -34.75
CA ILE A 47 -8.86 -7.80 -35.40
C ILE A 47 -8.98 -6.35 -34.93
N LEU A 48 -8.85 -6.16 -33.63
CA LEU A 48 -9.09 -4.87 -33.00
C LEU A 48 -7.90 -3.91 -33.18
N GLU A 49 -6.67 -4.39 -33.37
CA GLU A 49 -5.51 -3.54 -33.74
C GLU A 49 -5.67 -2.81 -35.10
N LEU A 50 -6.58 -3.27 -35.96
CA LEU A 50 -6.93 -2.64 -37.24
C LEU A 50 -8.05 -1.59 -37.10
N ASP A 51 -8.72 -1.55 -35.95
CA ASP A 51 -9.83 -0.64 -35.69
C ASP A 51 -9.32 0.65 -35.01
N SER A 52 -9.57 1.79 -35.65
CA SER A 52 -9.19 3.11 -35.12
C SER A 52 -9.89 3.44 -33.81
N GLU A 53 -11.13 3.00 -33.60
CA GLU A 53 -11.83 3.17 -32.32
C GLU A 53 -11.14 2.33 -31.25
N PHE A 54 -10.72 1.11 -31.59
CA PHE A 54 -10.04 0.25 -30.64
C PHE A 54 -8.62 0.69 -30.29
N LYS A 55 -7.88 1.33 -31.21
CA LYS A 55 -6.63 2.02 -30.84
C LYS A 55 -6.90 3.12 -29.80
N GLY A 56 -8.01 3.84 -29.94
CA GLY A 56 -8.51 4.76 -28.93
C GLY A 56 -8.78 4.06 -27.59
N TYR A 57 -9.46 2.91 -27.61
CA TYR A 57 -9.71 2.11 -26.40
C TYR A 57 -8.45 1.50 -25.79
N GLN A 58 -7.50 1.00 -26.58
CA GLN A 58 -6.21 0.50 -26.08
C GLN A 58 -5.40 1.63 -25.46
N GLN A 59 -5.29 2.78 -26.13
CA GLN A 59 -4.59 3.94 -25.58
C GLN A 59 -5.31 4.45 -24.33
N TYR A 60 -6.64 4.46 -24.31
CA TYR A 60 -7.44 4.79 -23.13
C TYR A 60 -7.15 3.81 -21.97
N PHE A 61 -7.14 2.50 -22.23
CA PHE A 61 -6.82 1.50 -21.21
C PHE A 61 -5.38 1.58 -20.73
N ILE A 62 -4.41 1.76 -21.63
CA ILE A 62 -2.99 1.93 -21.31
C ILE A 62 -2.79 3.20 -20.47
N ASN A 63 -3.38 4.33 -20.88
CA ASN A 63 -3.31 5.56 -20.11
C ASN A 63 -3.96 5.36 -18.74
N LYS A 64 -5.13 4.73 -18.66
CA LYS A 64 -5.84 4.47 -17.40
C LYS A 64 -5.10 3.52 -16.46
N THR A 65 -4.32 2.58 -16.99
CA THR A 65 -3.47 1.64 -16.22
C THR A 65 -2.02 2.09 -16.11
N SER A 66 -1.67 3.23 -16.70
CA SER A 66 -0.34 3.82 -16.60
C SER A 66 -0.06 4.19 -15.15
N MET A 67 1.09 3.76 -14.65
CA MET A 67 1.54 4.04 -13.29
C MET A 67 2.55 5.18 -13.32
N LYS A 68 2.30 6.19 -12.49
CA LYS A 68 3.12 7.39 -12.36
C LYS A 68 3.84 7.38 -11.03
N LYS A 69 5.16 7.61 -11.06
CA LYS A 69 5.95 7.69 -9.83
C LYS A 69 5.59 8.98 -9.11
N VAL A 70 5.28 8.87 -7.82
CA VAL A 70 4.92 10.01 -6.98
C VAL A 70 5.86 10.11 -5.76
N ARG A 71 5.84 11.27 -5.13
CA ARG A 71 6.58 11.58 -3.92
C ARG A 71 5.64 12.20 -2.90
N ILE A 72 5.90 11.95 -1.63
CA ILE A 72 5.23 12.67 -0.54
C ILE A 72 5.84 14.08 -0.49
N ILE A 73 4.99 15.10 -0.62
CA ILE A 73 5.40 16.51 -0.56
C ILE A 73 5.02 17.17 0.76
N ASP A 74 3.96 16.68 1.42
CA ASP A 74 3.47 17.27 2.66
C ASP A 74 2.61 16.28 3.47
N MET A 75 2.54 16.50 4.78
CA MET A 75 1.67 15.80 5.74
C MET A 75 1.02 16.84 6.67
N ILE A 76 -0.29 17.04 6.53
CA ILE A 76 -1.01 18.11 7.22
C ILE A 76 -1.97 17.50 8.25
N LEU A 77 -1.73 17.76 9.54
CA LEU A 77 -2.65 17.35 10.60
C LEU A 77 -3.99 18.10 10.50
N GLY A 78 -5.07 17.40 10.80
CA GLY A 78 -6.42 17.94 10.78
C GLY A 78 -7.42 17.05 11.52
N GLY A 79 -8.71 17.35 11.32
CA GLY A 79 -9.81 16.67 12.02
C GLY A 79 -10.02 17.15 13.45
N GLU A 80 -11.06 16.64 14.11
CA GLU A 80 -11.30 16.91 15.54
C GLU A 80 -10.11 16.40 16.37
N ASN A 81 -9.60 17.25 17.27
CA ASN A 81 -8.46 16.94 18.12
C ASN A 81 -7.17 16.53 17.39
N ASN A 82 -6.98 16.94 16.12
CA ASN A 82 -5.81 16.57 15.28
C ASN A 82 -5.58 15.07 15.14
N GLN A 83 -6.66 14.27 15.10
CA GLN A 83 -6.57 12.81 14.99
C GLN A 83 -6.44 12.29 13.54
N SER A 84 -6.55 13.15 12.53
CA SER A 84 -6.34 12.78 11.14
C SER A 84 -5.17 13.54 10.52
N CYS A 85 -4.64 13.00 9.43
CA CYS A 85 -3.56 13.60 8.66
C CYS A 85 -3.86 13.47 7.17
N SER A 86 -3.72 14.57 6.43
CA SER A 86 -3.78 14.58 4.97
C SER A 86 -2.36 14.45 4.40
N ILE A 87 -2.10 13.38 3.66
CA ILE A 87 -0.85 13.19 2.94
C ILE A 87 -1.02 13.67 1.51
N LEU A 88 -0.09 14.52 1.06
CA LEU A 88 -0.04 15.03 -0.30
C LEU A 88 1.02 14.27 -1.12
N LEU A 89 0.57 13.64 -2.20
CA LEU A 89 1.37 12.88 -3.16
C LEU A 89 1.43 13.61 -4.50
N TYR A 90 2.65 13.82 -5.00
CA TYR A 90 2.90 14.60 -6.21
C TYR A 90 3.81 13.88 -7.20
N GLU A 91 3.48 13.97 -8.49
CA GLU A 91 4.34 13.58 -9.61
C GLU A 91 5.04 14.84 -10.16
N GLU A 92 6.35 14.80 -10.36
CA GLU A 92 7.20 15.98 -10.66
C GLU A 92 6.76 16.78 -11.91
N ASP A 93 6.01 16.15 -12.85
CA ASP A 93 5.49 16.79 -14.06
C ASP A 93 3.96 16.91 -14.10
N SER A 94 3.26 16.61 -12.99
CA SER A 94 1.79 16.65 -12.95
C SER A 94 1.26 18.03 -12.57
N SER A 95 0.11 18.38 -13.13
CA SER A 95 -0.68 19.54 -12.70
C SER A 95 -1.61 19.22 -11.52
N LYS A 96 -1.61 17.96 -11.05
CA LYS A 96 -2.48 17.46 -9.99
C LYS A 96 -1.66 16.93 -8.81
N VAL A 97 -2.21 17.11 -7.61
CA VAL A 97 -1.78 16.48 -6.37
C VAL A 97 -2.85 15.48 -5.96
N LEU A 98 -2.43 14.30 -5.52
CA LEU A 98 -3.32 13.35 -4.86
C LEU A 98 -3.24 13.60 -3.34
N SER A 99 -4.39 13.76 -2.69
CA SER A 99 -4.47 13.76 -1.22
C SER A 99 -5.12 12.49 -0.74
N MET A 100 -4.57 11.92 0.33
CA MET A 100 -5.19 10.84 1.08
C MET A 100 -5.26 11.20 2.55
N VAL A 101 -6.41 10.97 3.17
CA VAL A 101 -6.61 11.16 4.60
C VAL A 101 -6.38 9.85 5.32
N ILE A 102 -5.56 9.89 6.36
CA ILE A 102 -5.19 8.75 7.21
C ILE A 102 -5.32 9.14 8.68
N THR A 103 -5.19 8.16 9.57
CA THR A 103 -5.12 8.46 11.01
C THR A 103 -3.76 9.09 11.36
N LYS A 104 -3.73 9.77 12.51
CA LYS A 104 -2.48 10.31 13.06
C LYS A 104 -1.44 9.21 13.28
N GLU A 105 -1.83 8.04 13.81
CA GLU A 105 -0.88 6.94 14.05
C GLU A 105 -0.29 6.38 12.74
N GLU A 106 -1.09 6.32 11.67
CA GLU A 106 -0.59 5.92 10.34
C GLU A 106 0.41 6.94 9.80
N ALA A 107 0.18 8.23 10.02
CA ALA A 107 1.09 9.29 9.60
C ALA A 107 2.41 9.24 10.36
N GLU A 108 2.36 8.99 11.67
CA GLU A 108 3.54 8.83 12.53
C GLU A 108 4.40 7.65 12.06
N ASN A 109 3.78 6.51 11.72
CA ASN A 109 4.50 5.35 11.19
C ASN A 109 5.18 5.65 9.84
N MET A 110 4.51 6.35 8.93
CA MET A 110 5.14 6.80 7.69
C MET A 110 6.29 7.76 7.95
N LEU A 111 6.14 8.69 8.89
CA LEU A 111 7.18 9.64 9.20
C LEU A 111 8.43 8.96 9.81
N ILE A 112 8.24 8.01 10.72
CA ILE A 112 9.31 7.16 11.24
C ILE A 112 10.05 6.46 10.09
N ALA A 113 9.32 5.90 9.13
CA ALA A 113 9.90 5.26 7.96
C ALA A 113 10.65 6.26 7.04
N MET A 114 10.10 7.45 6.81
CA MET A 114 10.74 8.50 6.00
C MET A 114 12.04 9.01 6.62
N LYS A 115 12.06 9.21 7.94
CA LYS A 115 13.23 9.73 8.67
C LYS A 115 14.23 8.65 9.03
N GLY A 116 13.87 7.37 8.90
CA GLY A 116 14.71 6.25 9.29
C GLY A 116 15.02 6.25 10.79
N ILE A 117 14.04 6.59 11.63
CA ILE A 117 14.22 6.65 13.08
C ILE A 117 14.29 5.23 13.63
N ASP A 118 15.39 4.91 14.31
CA ASP A 118 15.59 3.62 14.97
C ASP A 118 15.08 3.65 16.42
N PHE A 119 14.45 2.55 16.82
CA PHE A 119 13.91 2.34 18.15
C PHE A 119 14.62 1.15 18.83
N PRO A 120 14.78 1.15 20.16
CA PRO A 120 15.44 0.07 20.90
C PRO A 120 14.72 -1.29 20.80
N ARG A 121 13.43 -1.28 20.43
CA ARG A 121 12.64 -2.46 20.09
C ARG A 121 11.97 -2.22 18.73
N PRO A 122 11.91 -3.24 17.86
CA PRO A 122 11.31 -3.08 16.55
C PRO A 122 9.81 -2.78 16.68
N LEU A 123 9.35 -1.74 15.97
CA LEU A 123 7.93 -1.47 15.79
C LEU A 123 7.34 -2.41 14.73
N THR A 124 6.03 -2.34 14.53
CA THR A 124 5.29 -3.20 13.60
C THR A 124 5.90 -3.21 12.19
N PHE A 125 6.20 -2.03 11.63
CA PHE A 125 6.78 -1.94 10.29
C PHE A 125 8.25 -2.37 10.25
N ASN A 126 9.03 -2.22 11.34
CA ASN A 126 10.37 -2.81 11.42
C ASN A 126 10.29 -4.33 11.39
N LEU A 127 9.38 -4.93 12.17
CA LEU A 127 9.16 -6.38 12.20
C LEU A 127 8.73 -6.91 10.82
N ILE A 128 7.79 -6.26 10.15
CA ILE A 128 7.34 -6.64 8.80
C ILE A 128 8.50 -6.56 7.79
N THR A 129 9.28 -5.48 7.83
CA THR A 129 10.44 -5.27 6.97
C THR A 129 11.47 -6.39 7.17
N GLU A 130 11.72 -6.78 8.41
CA GLU A 130 12.63 -7.87 8.73
C GLU A 130 12.11 -9.23 8.22
N ILE A 131 10.82 -9.51 8.36
CA ILE A 131 10.19 -10.71 7.79
C ILE A 131 10.36 -10.73 6.26
N ILE A 132 10.14 -9.61 5.57
CA ILE A 132 10.32 -9.50 4.11
C ILE A 132 11.79 -9.77 3.74
N ARG A 133 12.75 -9.15 4.44
CA ARG A 133 14.19 -9.32 4.18
C ARG A 133 14.66 -10.76 4.38
N THR A 134 14.32 -11.36 5.52
CA THR A 134 14.72 -12.72 5.89
C THR A 134 14.14 -13.79 4.96
N ASN A 135 13.04 -13.49 4.27
CA ASN A 135 12.45 -14.35 3.25
C ASN A 135 12.93 -14.04 1.82
N HIS A 136 13.98 -13.22 1.67
CA HIS A 136 14.56 -12.83 0.38
C HIS A 136 13.54 -12.21 -0.60
N LEU A 137 12.55 -11.50 -0.06
CA LEU A 137 11.57 -10.76 -0.84
C LEU A 137 12.09 -9.33 -1.06
N ILE A 138 12.05 -8.86 -2.30
CA ILE A 138 12.49 -7.52 -2.70
C ILE A 138 11.25 -6.70 -3.06
N PRO A 139 10.90 -5.65 -2.30
CA PRO A 139 9.80 -4.78 -2.68
C PRO A 139 10.12 -4.03 -3.99
N GLU A 140 9.23 -4.10 -4.97
CA GLU A 140 9.33 -3.28 -6.19
C GLU A 140 8.75 -1.89 -5.97
N GLY A 141 7.85 -1.75 -4.99
CA GLY A 141 7.21 -0.48 -4.65
C GLY A 141 5.79 -0.64 -4.14
N ALA A 142 5.21 0.49 -3.77
CA ALA A 142 3.80 0.63 -3.45
C ALA A 142 3.04 1.12 -4.69
N PHE A 143 1.91 0.50 -5.00
CA PHE A 143 1.14 0.79 -6.21
C PHE A 143 -0.29 1.15 -5.81
N ILE A 144 -0.67 2.42 -5.84
CA ILE A 144 -2.05 2.88 -5.66
C ILE A 144 -2.77 2.70 -6.99
N THR A 145 -3.58 1.65 -7.07
CA THR A 145 -4.10 1.12 -8.34
C THR A 145 -5.46 1.70 -8.67
N GLU A 146 -6.35 1.80 -7.68
CA GLU A 146 -7.77 2.07 -7.91
C GLU A 146 -8.38 2.93 -6.82
N VAL A 147 -9.55 3.48 -7.13
CA VAL A 147 -10.44 4.14 -6.17
C VAL A 147 -11.84 3.57 -6.37
N LEU A 148 -12.38 2.96 -5.32
CA LEU A 148 -13.72 2.38 -5.28
C LEU A 148 -14.52 3.07 -4.18
N ASN A 149 -15.64 3.70 -4.55
CA ASN A 149 -16.51 4.43 -3.61
C ASN A 149 -15.75 5.46 -2.74
N GLY A 150 -14.77 6.14 -3.33
CA GLY A 150 -13.91 7.11 -2.63
C GLY A 150 -12.79 6.49 -1.79
N ILE A 151 -12.71 5.16 -1.70
CA ILE A 151 -11.66 4.44 -0.97
C ILE A 151 -10.52 4.08 -1.93
N LEU A 152 -9.31 4.52 -1.60
CA LEU A 152 -8.10 4.18 -2.34
C LEU A 152 -7.68 2.74 -2.06
N ILE A 153 -7.36 2.01 -3.13
CA ILE A 153 -6.85 0.64 -3.09
C ILE A 153 -5.41 0.65 -3.54
N SER A 154 -4.58 -0.13 -2.87
CA SER A 154 -3.17 -0.28 -3.23
C SER A 154 -2.72 -1.73 -3.25
N THR A 155 -1.56 -1.94 -3.85
CA THR A 155 -0.88 -3.22 -3.88
C THR A 155 0.59 -2.99 -3.53
N LEU A 156 1.10 -3.76 -2.58
CA LEU A 156 2.53 -3.92 -2.37
C LEU A 156 3.03 -5.02 -3.31
N ARG A 157 3.99 -4.69 -4.18
CA ARG A 157 4.61 -5.68 -5.06
C ARG A 157 5.92 -6.16 -4.47
N LEU A 158 6.04 -7.46 -4.28
CA LEU A 158 7.26 -8.11 -3.81
C LEU A 158 7.76 -9.07 -4.89
N LYS A 159 9.06 -9.04 -5.16
CA LYS A 159 9.74 -9.90 -6.12
C LYS A 159 10.63 -10.90 -5.40
N ASN A 160 10.65 -12.13 -5.90
CA ASN A 160 11.67 -13.13 -5.59
C ASN A 160 12.05 -13.91 -6.86
N GLU A 161 12.78 -15.01 -6.69
CA GLU A 161 13.21 -15.89 -7.78
C GLU A 161 12.05 -16.49 -8.59
N LEU A 162 10.87 -16.65 -7.97
CA LEU A 162 9.67 -17.18 -8.62
C LEU A 162 8.90 -16.10 -9.41
N GLY A 163 9.32 -14.84 -9.31
CA GLY A 163 8.71 -13.70 -9.98
C GLY A 163 8.09 -12.68 -9.03
N ILE A 164 7.16 -11.89 -9.55
CA ILE A 164 6.49 -10.80 -8.82
C ILE A 164 5.18 -11.31 -8.24
N LYS A 165 4.95 -11.05 -6.95
CA LYS A 165 3.70 -11.27 -6.25
C LYS A 165 3.10 -9.94 -5.79
N ASN A 166 1.80 -9.83 -5.99
CA ASN A 166 0.99 -8.69 -5.59
C ASN A 166 0.30 -9.00 -4.26
N TYR A 167 0.45 -8.13 -3.28
CA TYR A 167 -0.22 -8.21 -1.99
C TYR A 167 -1.19 -7.05 -1.87
N ASP A 168 -2.46 -7.36 -1.64
CA ASP A 168 -3.47 -6.35 -1.37
C ASP A 168 -3.14 -5.62 -0.07
N SER A 169 -3.26 -4.29 -0.07
CA SER A 169 -2.84 -3.46 1.05
C SER A 169 -3.56 -2.13 1.07
N ARG A 170 -3.74 -1.56 2.27
CA ARG A 170 -4.12 -0.15 2.39
C ARG A 170 -2.97 0.73 1.89
N PRO A 171 -3.26 1.89 1.26
CA PRO A 171 -2.21 2.77 0.75
C PRO A 171 -1.22 3.21 1.84
N SER A 172 -1.68 3.49 3.06
CA SER A 172 -0.83 3.86 4.20
C SER A 172 0.25 2.80 4.49
N ASP A 173 -0.16 1.53 4.60
CA ASP A 173 0.73 0.42 4.89
C ASP A 173 1.73 0.16 3.75
N ALA A 174 1.25 0.17 2.51
CA ALA A 174 2.08 -0.06 1.33
C ALA A 174 3.16 1.00 1.19
N ILE A 175 2.77 2.27 1.34
CA ILE A 175 3.68 3.42 1.30
C ILE A 175 4.70 3.30 2.42
N THR A 176 4.28 3.00 3.65
CA THR A 176 5.20 2.86 4.79
C THR A 176 6.26 1.79 4.52
N ILE A 177 5.87 0.62 4.00
CA ILE A 177 6.84 -0.42 3.64
C ILE A 177 7.74 0.04 2.49
N ALA A 178 7.19 0.69 1.46
CA ALA A 178 8.03 1.21 0.37
C ALA A 178 9.08 2.21 0.88
N LEU A 179 8.71 3.09 1.80
CA LEU A 179 9.63 4.03 2.45
C LEU A 179 10.72 3.30 3.25
N MET A 180 10.36 2.30 4.06
CA MET A 180 11.33 1.48 4.84
C MET A 180 12.39 0.77 3.96
N PHE A 181 12.06 0.50 2.70
CA PHE A 181 12.96 -0.12 1.73
C PHE A 181 13.55 0.86 0.71
N ASN A 182 13.25 2.16 0.80
CA ASN A 182 13.60 3.17 -0.21
C ASN A 182 13.12 2.80 -1.62
N CYS A 183 11.95 2.18 -1.72
CA CYS A 183 11.31 1.77 -2.96
C CYS A 183 10.36 2.87 -3.48
N PRO A 184 10.12 2.93 -4.80
CA PRO A 184 9.23 3.93 -5.39
C PRO A 184 7.76 3.72 -5.00
N ILE A 185 7.02 4.83 -4.96
CA ILE A 185 5.57 4.86 -4.82
C ILE A 185 4.99 5.22 -6.19
N TYR A 186 3.97 4.49 -6.62
CA TYR A 186 3.29 4.68 -7.88
C TYR A 186 1.80 4.90 -7.70
N VAL A 187 1.21 5.75 -8.54
CA VAL A 187 -0.23 6.01 -8.59
C VAL A 187 -0.71 5.79 -10.02
N SER A 188 -1.83 5.11 -10.21
CA SER A 188 -2.43 4.99 -11.53
C SER A 188 -2.98 6.32 -12.03
N GLN A 189 -2.87 6.57 -13.33
CA GLN A 189 -3.45 7.77 -13.94
C GLN A 189 -4.95 7.89 -13.65
N ASN A 190 -5.67 6.76 -13.64
CA ASN A 190 -7.09 6.70 -13.29
C ASN A 190 -7.39 7.24 -11.88
N VAL A 191 -6.53 6.93 -10.90
CA VAL A 191 -6.67 7.48 -9.55
C VAL A 191 -6.38 8.98 -9.56
N GLN A 192 -5.29 9.43 -10.19
CA GLN A 192 -5.02 10.88 -10.32
C GLN A 192 -6.17 11.63 -11.00
N ASP A 193 -6.81 11.03 -12.00
CA ASP A 193 -7.88 11.70 -12.74
C ASP A 193 -9.19 11.81 -11.96
N LYS A 194 -9.49 10.82 -11.10
CA LYS A 194 -10.72 10.80 -10.31
C LYS A 194 -10.65 11.62 -9.03
N VAL A 195 -9.50 11.63 -8.35
CA VAL A 195 -9.36 12.22 -7.02
C VAL A 195 -8.21 13.22 -6.88
N GLY A 196 -7.41 13.41 -7.94
CA GLY A 196 -6.39 14.45 -7.96
C GLY A 196 -6.99 15.84 -8.12
N PHE A 197 -6.48 16.81 -7.36
CA PHE A 197 -6.90 18.20 -7.42
C PHE A 197 -5.73 19.10 -7.89
N PRO A 198 -6.01 20.30 -8.42
CA PRO A 198 -4.97 21.20 -8.90
C PRO A 198 -3.91 21.48 -7.85
N VAL A 199 -2.64 21.46 -8.24
CA VAL A 199 -1.51 21.80 -7.36
C VAL A 199 -1.75 23.20 -6.75
N PRO A 200 -1.88 23.33 -5.42
CA PRO A 200 -2.03 24.64 -4.80
C PRO A 200 -0.80 25.51 -5.10
N GLU A 201 -0.99 26.82 -5.29
CA GLU A 201 0.09 27.77 -5.65
C GLU A 201 1.34 27.65 -4.79
N LYS A 202 1.16 27.43 -3.47
CA LYS A 202 2.28 27.24 -2.53
C LYS A 202 3.18 26.06 -2.89
N TYR A 203 2.69 25.06 -3.62
CA TYR A 203 3.42 23.85 -4.01
C TYR A 203 3.97 23.88 -5.45
N LYS A 204 3.56 24.83 -6.31
CA LYS A 204 3.94 24.87 -7.74
C LYS A 204 5.44 25.03 -8.02
N ASN A 205 6.18 25.62 -7.07
CA ASN A 205 7.62 25.87 -7.19
C ASN A 205 8.43 25.17 -6.08
N ILE A 206 7.83 24.20 -5.39
CA ILE A 206 8.53 23.46 -4.34
C ILE A 206 9.44 22.44 -5.03
N LYS A 207 10.74 22.74 -5.08
CA LYS A 207 11.75 21.67 -5.05
C LYS A 207 11.43 20.84 -3.83
N PRO A 208 11.32 19.50 -3.91
CA PRO A 208 10.84 18.65 -2.83
C PRO A 208 11.63 18.96 -1.55
N GLN A 209 11.04 19.79 -0.71
CA GLN A 209 11.55 20.24 0.56
C GLN A 209 10.44 19.89 1.52
N GLU A 210 10.80 19.02 2.46
CA GLU A 210 10.01 18.36 3.50
C GLU A 210 9.34 19.34 4.50
N LYS A 211 8.83 20.49 4.05
CA LYS A 211 8.52 21.64 4.91
C LYS A 211 7.30 21.50 5.82
N GLY A 212 6.35 20.62 5.52
CA GLY A 212 5.22 20.39 6.46
C GLY A 212 5.38 19.14 7.33
N ILE A 213 6.52 18.45 7.19
CA ILE A 213 6.89 17.33 8.06
C ILE A 213 7.37 17.82 9.44
N ASP A 214 7.76 19.09 9.54
CA ASP A 214 8.40 19.68 10.73
C ASP A 214 7.52 19.57 11.99
N HIS A 215 6.21 19.84 11.88
CA HIS A 215 5.31 19.78 13.03
C HIS A 215 5.11 18.36 13.56
N LEU A 216 4.92 17.39 12.67
CA LEU A 216 4.81 15.97 13.03
C LEU A 216 6.14 15.44 13.59
N THR A 217 7.27 15.89 13.04
CA THR A 217 8.60 15.51 13.52
C THR A 217 8.81 15.95 14.95
N GLN A 218 8.48 17.22 15.26
CA GLN A 218 8.61 17.75 16.61
C GLN A 218 7.70 17.03 17.61
N LEU A 219 6.49 16.61 17.20
CA LEU A 219 5.61 15.79 18.05
C LEU A 219 6.20 14.41 18.37
N ILE A 220 6.83 13.76 17.39
CA ILE A 220 7.48 12.46 17.58
C ILE A 220 8.70 12.62 18.49
N GLU A 221 9.56 13.62 18.24
CA GLU A 221 10.75 13.89 19.06
C GLU A 221 10.40 14.16 20.53
N ASN A 222 9.36 14.97 20.78
CA ASN A 222 8.86 15.20 22.14
C ASN A 222 8.36 13.90 22.78
N SER A 223 7.59 13.10 22.04
CA SER A 223 7.06 11.82 22.53
C SER A 223 8.16 10.80 22.83
N LEU A 224 9.24 10.80 22.03
CA LEU A 224 10.44 9.99 22.26
C LEU A 224 11.14 10.40 23.55
N SER A 225 11.40 11.69 23.73
CA SER A 225 12.02 12.24 24.94
C SER A 225 11.19 11.93 26.20
N ASP A 226 9.87 12.05 26.11
CA ASP A 226 8.97 11.71 27.21
C ASP A 226 9.02 10.22 27.55
N MET A 227 9.05 9.35 26.52
CA MET A 227 9.20 7.90 26.72
C MET A 227 10.52 7.55 27.38
N GLU A 228 11.64 8.15 26.95
CA GLU A 228 12.96 7.93 27.53
C GLU A 228 13.00 8.35 29.00
N THR A 229 12.44 9.52 29.32
CA THR A 229 12.33 10.04 30.69
C THR A 229 11.49 9.11 31.56
N LYS A 230 10.36 8.63 31.03
CA LYS A 230 9.49 7.69 31.72
C LYS A 230 10.17 6.34 31.94
N LEU A 231 10.90 5.82 30.95
CA LEU A 231 11.72 4.61 31.05
C LEU A 231 12.82 4.75 32.10
N ALA A 232 13.53 5.89 32.13
CA ALA A 232 14.54 6.18 33.15
C ALA A 232 13.93 6.20 34.56
N SER A 233 12.78 6.86 34.72
CA SER A 233 12.06 6.90 36.01
C SER A 233 11.51 5.54 36.45
N LEU A 234 11.09 4.70 35.49
CA LEU A 234 10.62 3.34 35.75
C LEU A 234 11.77 2.40 36.08
N LYS A 235 12.94 2.54 35.44
CA LYS A 235 14.17 1.81 35.81
C LYS A 235 14.66 2.22 37.20
N ALA A 236 14.56 3.49 37.56
CA ALA A 236 14.87 3.98 38.90
C ALA A 236 13.91 3.44 39.98
N LYS A 237 12.64 3.19 39.62
CA LYS A 237 11.62 2.60 40.53
C LYS A 237 11.66 1.07 40.60
N LYS A 238 11.95 0.36 39.51
CA LYS A 238 11.92 -1.11 39.39
C LYS A 238 13.26 -1.79 39.69
N SER A 239 13.99 -1.35 40.70
CA SER A 239 15.20 -2.07 41.13
C SER A 239 14.80 -3.38 41.84
N VAL A 240 14.70 -4.47 41.07
CA VAL A 240 14.73 -5.91 41.45
C VAL A 240 13.68 -6.42 42.46
N ASN A 241 13.32 -5.66 43.49
CA ASN A 241 12.44 -6.06 44.58
C ASN A 241 10.99 -6.32 44.15
N ASP A 242 10.41 -5.48 43.28
CA ASP A 242 9.01 -5.63 42.85
C ASP A 242 8.76 -6.91 42.05
N MET A 243 9.77 -7.38 41.31
CA MET A 243 9.65 -8.57 40.47
C MET A 243 9.78 -9.85 41.31
N GLN A 244 10.68 -9.84 42.29
CA GLN A 244 10.84 -10.92 43.26
C GLN A 244 9.56 -11.07 44.10
N GLU A 245 8.99 -9.96 44.56
CA GLU A 245 7.77 -9.95 45.39
C GLU A 245 6.53 -10.41 44.60
N GLN A 246 6.44 -10.06 43.30
CA GLN A 246 5.38 -10.57 42.43
C GLN A 246 5.53 -12.06 42.13
N ILE A 247 6.76 -12.54 41.93
CA ILE A 247 7.06 -13.97 41.77
C ILE A 247 6.70 -14.72 43.06
N ASP A 248 7.08 -14.22 44.24
CA ASP A 248 6.78 -14.86 45.52
C ASP A 248 5.27 -14.89 45.81
N ARG A 249 4.53 -13.83 45.45
CA ARG A 249 3.06 -13.82 45.52
C ARG A 249 2.42 -14.81 44.57
N LEU A 250 2.92 -14.92 43.33
CA LEU A 250 2.47 -15.90 42.35
C LEU A 250 2.78 -17.33 42.80
N MET A 251 3.97 -17.57 43.35
CA MET A 251 4.39 -18.88 43.86
C MET A 251 3.57 -19.28 45.08
N ASN A 252 3.29 -18.37 46.01
CA ASN A 252 2.37 -18.62 47.13
C ASN A 252 0.93 -18.85 46.66
N TYR A 253 0.48 -18.17 45.61
CA TYR A 253 -0.86 -18.40 45.07
C TYR A 253 -1.00 -19.75 44.35
N VAL A 254 0.06 -20.19 43.64
CA VAL A 254 0.06 -21.43 42.86
C VAL A 254 0.39 -22.66 43.71
N PHE A 255 1.23 -22.51 44.74
CA PHE A 255 1.76 -23.63 45.55
C PHE A 255 1.44 -23.55 47.04
N GLY A 256 0.82 -22.46 47.52
CA GLY A 256 0.54 -22.20 48.93
C GLY A 256 -0.93 -22.42 49.31
N ALA A 257 -1.39 -23.68 49.28
CA ALA A 257 -2.45 -24.20 50.13
C ALA A 257 -2.45 -25.74 50.07
N ALA A 258 -1.70 -26.35 50.98
CA ALA A 258 -1.99 -27.64 51.61
C ALA A 258 -1.79 -27.45 53.11
#